data_AF-A0A7S0G5U7-F1
#
_entry.id   AF-A0A7S0G5U7-F1
#
_cell.length_a   1.000
_cell.length_b   1.000
_cell.length_c   1.000
_cell.angle_alpha   90.00
_cell.angle_beta   90.00
_cell.angle_gamma   90.00
#
_symmetry.space_group_name_H-M   'P 1'
#
loop_
_entity.id
_entity.type
_entity.pdbx_description
1 polymer ?
#
loop_
_entity_poly.entity_id
_entity_poly.type
_entity_poly.pdbx_seq_one_letter_code
_entity_poly.pdbx_strand_id
1 'polypeptide(L)'
;RRSSWDENLDIPPPNEFIPADLSVLEAPKGGSECPELVRDDESYRIHHLLDGQLRLPKTNLMVVIESPCVYCSPRMFVLSSLFISMLNDDLKESTYVSGIAGLRNVIEHGTGGILLAFEGFSDR
;
A
#
# COMPACT_ATOMS: atom_id res chain seq x y z
N ARG A 1 10.31 11.71 44.93
CA ARG A 1 8.94 11.50 44.40
C ARG A 1 9.09 11.02 42.95
N ARG A 2 9.44 9.75 42.71
CA ARG A 2 9.44 9.16 41.36
C ARG A 2 8.06 8.56 41.18
N SER A 3 7.25 9.18 40.31
CA SER A 3 5.98 8.61 39.86
C SER A 3 6.26 7.21 39.31
N SER A 4 5.53 6.21 39.79
CA SER A 4 5.48 4.88 39.18
C SER A 4 4.99 5.05 37.74
N TRP A 5 5.85 4.74 36.77
CA TRP A 5 5.45 4.66 35.37
C TRP A 5 4.44 3.52 35.22
N ASP A 6 3.48 3.67 34.30
CA ASP A 6 2.50 2.63 33.97
C ASP A 6 3.23 1.46 33.30
N GLU A 7 2.98 0.23 33.76
CA GLU A 7 3.61 -0.99 33.21
C GLU A 7 3.21 -1.26 31.75
N ASN A 8 2.17 -0.59 31.25
CA ASN A 8 1.72 -0.71 29.85
C ASN A 8 2.37 0.30 28.89
N LEU A 9 3.33 1.11 29.35
CA LEU A 9 4.01 2.11 28.53
C LEU A 9 5.47 1.72 28.32
N ASP A 10 5.76 1.21 27.13
CA ASP A 10 7.11 0.86 26.70
C ASP A 10 7.63 1.76 25.58
N ILE A 11 8.96 1.80 25.44
CA ILE A 11 9.61 2.41 24.29
C ILE A 11 9.39 1.48 23.08
N PRO A 12 9.01 2.01 21.91
CA PRO A 12 8.80 1.19 20.74
C PRO A 12 10.08 0.44 20.33
N PRO A 13 9.96 -0.77 19.78
CA PRO A 13 11.09 -1.51 19.24
C PRO A 13 11.69 -0.78 18.02
N PRO A 14 12.91 -1.16 17.58
CA PRO A 14 13.49 -0.64 16.34
C PRO A 14 12.54 -0.82 15.15
N ASN A 15 12.40 0.21 14.32
CA ASN A 15 11.54 0.19 13.15
C ASN A 15 12.12 -0.71 12.05
N GLU A 16 11.43 -1.80 11.74
CA GLU A 16 11.84 -2.80 10.73
C GLU A 16 11.61 -2.36 9.27
N PHE A 17 10.82 -1.31 9.05
CA PHE A 17 10.48 -0.81 7.72
C PHE A 17 11.50 0.18 7.17
N ILE A 18 12.51 0.57 7.96
CA ILE A 18 13.61 1.41 7.46
C ILE A 18 14.34 0.64 6.34
N PRO A 19 14.39 1.17 5.11
CA PRO A 19 14.99 0.46 3.99
C PRO A 19 16.50 0.28 4.21
N ALA A 20 16.98 -0.94 4.00
CA ALA A 20 18.40 -1.27 4.06
C ALA A 20 19.02 -1.26 2.66
N ASP A 21 18.27 -1.72 1.66
CA ASP A 21 18.68 -1.64 0.26
C ASP A 21 18.04 -0.44 -0.44
N LEU A 22 18.88 0.36 -1.10
CA LEU A 22 18.49 1.50 -1.92
C LEU A 22 19.01 1.35 -3.36
N SER A 23 19.31 0.10 -3.76
CA SER A 23 19.71 -0.22 -5.12
C SER A 23 18.59 0.12 -6.10
N VAL A 24 18.98 0.63 -7.27
CA VAL A 24 18.05 1.00 -8.34
C VAL A 24 18.30 0.05 -9.50
N LEU A 25 17.24 -0.61 -9.96
CA LEU A 25 17.30 -1.47 -11.12
C LEU A 25 17.58 -0.65 -12.39
N GLU A 26 18.47 -1.15 -13.24
CA GLU A 26 18.70 -0.52 -14.54
C GLU A 26 17.50 -0.76 -15.45
N ALA A 27 16.91 0.33 -15.95
CA ALA A 27 15.84 0.22 -16.92
C ALA A 27 16.35 -0.40 -18.24
N PRO A 28 15.61 -1.33 -18.85
CA PRO A 28 16.01 -1.96 -20.10
C PRO A 28 16.17 -0.92 -21.21
N LYS A 29 17.25 -1.05 -22.00
CA LYS A 29 17.49 -0.19 -23.17
C LYS A 29 16.39 -0.42 -24.20
N GLY A 30 15.52 0.58 -24.40
CA GLY A 30 14.34 0.48 -25.26
C GLY A 30 13.05 0.07 -24.54
N GLY A 31 12.99 0.20 -23.21
CA GLY A 31 11.76 -0.01 -22.45
C GLY A 31 10.62 0.91 -22.87
N SER A 32 9.38 0.45 -22.72
CA SER A 32 8.16 1.22 -23.00
C SER A 32 8.02 2.42 -22.05
N GLU A 33 7.49 3.52 -22.56
CA GLU A 33 7.11 4.70 -21.75
C GLU A 33 5.73 4.53 -21.08
N CYS A 34 5.01 3.47 -21.45
CA CYS A 34 3.67 3.17 -20.96
C CYS A 34 3.62 1.80 -20.26
N PRO A 35 2.74 1.60 -19.27
CA PRO A 35 2.57 0.30 -18.62
C PRO A 35 2.20 -0.81 -19.60
N GLU A 36 2.93 -1.92 -19.51
CA GLU A 36 2.70 -3.10 -20.33
C GLU A 36 1.82 -4.10 -19.60
N LEU A 37 0.95 -4.78 -20.33
CA LEU A 37 0.16 -5.90 -19.83
C LEU A 37 1.07 -7.13 -19.71
N VAL A 38 1.49 -7.45 -18.50
CA VAL A 38 2.38 -8.60 -18.23
C VAL A 38 1.58 -9.89 -18.11
N ARG A 39 0.36 -9.80 -17.60
CA ARG A 39 -0.49 -10.96 -17.39
C ARG A 39 -1.97 -10.61 -17.48
N ASP A 40 -2.73 -11.46 -18.17
CA ASP A 40 -4.18 -11.33 -18.37
C ASP A 40 -4.80 -12.72 -18.18
N ASP A 41 -5.36 -12.95 -17.00
CA ASP A 41 -6.07 -14.18 -16.64
C ASP A 41 -7.57 -13.86 -16.45
N GLU A 42 -8.43 -14.89 -16.40
CA GLU A 42 -9.88 -14.69 -16.17
C GLU A 42 -10.21 -14.00 -14.84
N SER A 43 -9.30 -14.06 -13.86
CA SER A 43 -9.52 -13.55 -12.50
C SER A 43 -8.77 -12.26 -12.17
N TYR A 44 -7.73 -11.89 -12.93
CA TYR A 44 -6.94 -10.70 -12.66
C TYR A 44 -6.10 -10.25 -13.86
N ARG A 45 -5.70 -8.98 -13.80
CA ARG A 45 -4.84 -8.35 -14.80
C ARG A 45 -3.68 -7.63 -14.12
N ILE A 46 -2.48 -7.78 -14.67
CA ILE A 46 -1.27 -7.12 -14.15
C ILE A 46 -0.67 -6.23 -15.23
N HIS A 47 -0.63 -4.93 -14.92
CA HIS A 47 0.15 -3.96 -15.67
C HIS A 47 1.42 -3.61 -14.91
N HIS A 48 2.55 -3.54 -15.62
CA HIS A 48 3.84 -3.21 -15.04
C HIS A 48 4.59 -2.19 -15.89
N LEU A 49 5.27 -1.28 -15.23
CA LEU A 49 6.21 -0.35 -15.82
C LEU A 49 7.39 -0.18 -14.88
N LEU A 50 8.59 -0.47 -15.36
CA LEU A 50 9.81 -0.12 -14.62
C LEU A 50 10.16 1.34 -14.93
N ASP A 51 10.26 2.17 -13.90
CA ASP A 51 10.60 3.58 -14.08
C ASP A 51 12.04 3.76 -14.60
N GLY A 52 12.17 4.29 -15.81
CA GLY A 52 13.45 4.68 -16.40
C GLY A 52 13.83 6.14 -16.22
N GLN A 53 12.90 6.98 -15.74
CA GLN A 53 13.03 8.44 -15.71
C GLN A 53 13.53 8.98 -14.37
N LEU A 54 12.86 8.64 -13.26
CA LEU A 54 13.23 9.16 -11.94
C LEU A 54 14.36 8.35 -11.31
N ARG A 55 14.43 7.05 -11.60
CA ARG A 55 15.50 6.13 -11.15
C ARG A 55 15.72 6.23 -9.64
N LEU A 56 14.62 6.23 -8.90
CA LEU A 56 14.61 6.19 -7.44
C LEU A 56 14.36 4.75 -6.99
N PRO A 57 14.85 4.34 -5.80
CA PRO A 57 14.55 3.03 -5.21
C PRO A 57 13.12 3.05 -4.63
N LYS A 58 12.15 3.46 -5.43
CA LYS A 58 10.75 3.60 -5.05
C LYS A 58 9.86 2.78 -5.94
N THR A 59 8.77 2.30 -5.39
CA THR A 59 7.76 1.52 -6.11
C THR A 59 6.38 1.96 -5.69
N ASN A 60 5.48 1.96 -6.67
CA ASN A 60 4.05 2.19 -6.47
C ASN A 60 3.32 0.91 -6.89
N LEU A 61 2.63 0.27 -5.95
CA LEU A 61 1.79 -0.88 -6.18
C LEU A 61 0.34 -0.47 -6.02
N MET A 62 -0.47 -0.73 -7.03
CA MET A 62 -1.91 -0.46 -7.00
C MET A 62 -2.67 -1.74 -7.30
N VAL A 63 -3.58 -2.10 -6.39
CA VAL A 63 -4.45 -3.27 -6.51
C VAL A 63 -5.89 -2.78 -6.47
N VAL A 64 -6.64 -3.08 -7.52
CA VAL A 64 -8.08 -2.78 -7.60
C VAL A 64 -8.83 -4.09 -7.48
N ILE A 65 -9.61 -4.22 -6.41
CA ILE A 65 -10.53 -5.33 -6.22
C ILE A 65 -11.88 -4.90 -6.78
N GLU A 66 -12.21 -5.40 -7.97
CA GLU A 66 -13.48 -5.13 -8.61
C GLU A 66 -14.60 -5.93 -7.94
N SER A 67 -15.65 -5.24 -7.48
CA SER A 67 -16.82 -5.88 -6.90
C SER A 67 -18.08 -5.04 -7.12
N PRO A 68 -19.05 -5.53 -7.92
CA PRO A 68 -20.29 -4.79 -8.17
C PRO A 68 -21.15 -4.65 -6.89
N CYS A 69 -20.88 -5.46 -5.87
CA CYS A 69 -21.59 -5.45 -4.60
C CYS A 69 -21.35 -4.17 -3.80
N VAL A 70 -20.20 -3.50 -3.96
CA VAL A 70 -19.87 -2.28 -3.21
C VAL A 70 -20.87 -1.16 -3.50
N TYR A 71 -21.31 -1.03 -4.76
CA TYR A 71 -22.17 0.04 -5.23
C TYR A 71 -23.61 -0.40 -5.53
N CYS A 72 -23.98 -1.65 -5.24
CA CYS A 72 -25.29 -2.17 -5.63
C CYS A 72 -26.47 -1.54 -4.85
N SER A 73 -26.24 -0.98 -3.67
CA SER A 73 -27.24 -0.25 -2.89
C SER A 73 -26.58 0.70 -1.88
N PRO A 74 -27.29 1.73 -1.38
CA PRO A 74 -26.78 2.59 -0.31
C PRO A 74 -26.35 1.82 0.94
N ARG A 75 -27.09 0.76 1.30
CA ARG A 75 -26.76 -0.12 2.42
C ARG A 75 -25.41 -0.81 2.23
N MET A 76 -25.18 -1.38 1.05
CA MET A 76 -23.93 -2.09 0.76
C MET A 76 -22.73 -1.14 0.71
N PHE A 77 -22.91 0.07 0.17
CA PHE A 77 -21.88 1.09 0.21
C PHE A 77 -21.49 1.45 1.65
N VAL A 78 -22.47 1.67 2.54
CA VAL A 78 -22.21 1.95 3.96
C VAL A 78 -21.51 0.78 4.66
N LEU A 79 -21.95 -0.46 4.41
CA LEU A 79 -21.30 -1.65 4.97
C LEU A 79 -19.85 -1.80 4.50
N SER A 80 -19.59 -1.55 3.21
CA SER A 80 -18.24 -1.55 2.65
C SER A 80 -17.38 -0.44 3.26
N SER A 81 -17.93 0.77 3.44
CA SER A 81 -17.24 1.86 4.14
C SER A 81 -16.88 1.51 5.59
N LEU A 82 -17.79 0.85 6.31
CA LEU A 82 -17.52 0.36 7.67
C LEU A 82 -16.41 -0.69 7.66
N PHE A 83 -16.45 -1.64 6.72
CA PHE A 83 -15.41 -2.64 6.55
C PHE A 83 -14.04 -1.99 6.30
N ILE A 84 -13.95 -1.04 5.37
CA ILE A 84 -12.71 -0.30 5.08
C ILE A 84 -12.23 0.46 6.31
N SER A 85 -13.14 1.09 7.06
CA SER A 85 -12.78 1.81 8.29
C SER A 85 -12.21 0.88 9.36
N MET A 86 -12.82 -0.28 9.56
CA MET A 86 -12.33 -1.28 10.52
C MET A 86 -11.00 -1.87 10.09
N LEU A 87 -10.82 -2.14 8.79
CA LEU A 87 -9.56 -2.64 8.25
C LEU A 87 -8.42 -1.63 8.43
N ASN A 88 -8.68 -0.35 8.18
CA ASN A 88 -7.68 0.70 8.41
C ASN A 88 -7.35 0.89 9.90
N ASP A 89 -8.31 0.68 10.79
CA ASP A 89 -8.08 0.75 12.24
C ASP A 89 -7.20 -0.42 12.71
N ASP A 90 -7.49 -1.63 12.26
CA ASP A 90 -6.73 -2.84 12.58
C ASP A 90 -5.27 -2.77 12.07
N LEU A 91 -5.07 -2.19 10.89
CA LEU A 91 -3.73 -2.01 10.30
C LEU A 91 -2.99 -0.77 10.84
N LYS A 92 -3.62 0.07 11.68
CA LYS A 92 -3.10 1.39 12.01
C LYS A 92 -1.75 1.37 12.71
N GLU A 93 -1.55 0.43 13.63
CA GLU A 93 -0.32 0.33 14.40
C GLU A 93 0.87 -0.02 13.48
N SER A 94 0.71 -1.00 12.60
CA SER A 94 1.73 -1.37 11.62
C SER A 94 1.99 -0.26 10.61
N THR A 95 0.93 0.35 10.08
CA THR A 95 1.02 1.40 9.05
C THR A 95 1.61 2.71 9.59
N TYR A 96 1.50 2.95 10.90
CA TYR A 96 2.19 4.06 11.54
C TYR A 96 3.71 3.90 11.47
N VAL A 97 4.21 2.71 11.83
CA VAL A 97 5.65 2.40 11.84
C VAL A 97 6.22 2.44 10.41
N SER A 98 5.53 1.85 9.44
CA SER A 98 5.93 1.89 8.03
C SER A 98 5.83 3.30 7.43
N GLY A 99 4.81 4.07 7.82
CA GLY A 99 4.61 5.47 7.44
C GLY A 99 5.80 6.36 7.80
N ILE A 100 6.36 6.20 9.00
CA ILE A 100 7.56 6.94 9.44
C ILE A 100 8.78 6.56 8.60
N ALA A 101 8.86 5.31 8.12
CA ALA A 101 9.94 4.85 7.24
C ALA A 101 9.76 5.26 5.77
N GLY A 102 8.68 5.97 5.43
CA GLY A 102 8.41 6.45 4.07
C GLY A 102 7.63 5.47 3.20
N LEU A 103 6.98 4.46 3.80
CA LEU A 103 6.02 3.58 3.15
C LEU A 103 4.60 4.07 3.46
N ARG A 104 3.85 4.43 2.42
CA ARG A 104 2.48 4.92 2.52
C ARG A 104 1.53 3.90 1.93
N ASN A 105 0.45 3.61 2.64
CA ASN A 105 -0.66 2.81 2.13
C ASN A 105 -1.95 3.63 2.06
N VAL A 106 -2.83 3.25 1.15
CA VAL A 106 -4.20 3.77 1.02
C VAL A 106 -5.12 2.58 0.82
N ILE A 107 -6.19 2.50 1.61
CA ILE A 107 -7.27 1.55 1.41
C ILE A 107 -8.58 2.33 1.40
N GLU A 108 -9.21 2.42 0.23
CA GLU A 108 -10.41 3.22 0.03
C GLU A 108 -11.33 2.65 -1.06
N HIS A 109 -12.46 3.30 -1.29
CA HIS A 109 -13.32 2.93 -2.41
C HIS A 109 -12.70 3.36 -3.73
N GLY A 110 -12.56 2.42 -4.66
CA GLY A 110 -12.13 2.68 -6.02
C GLY A 110 -13.30 2.66 -7.01
N THR A 111 -13.02 3.03 -8.26
CA THR A 111 -14.00 2.89 -9.35
C THR A 111 -14.39 1.43 -9.52
N GLY A 112 -15.59 1.05 -9.09
CA GLY A 112 -16.12 -0.31 -9.24
C GLY A 112 -15.73 -1.29 -8.12
N GLY A 113 -15.10 -0.84 -7.03
CA GLY A 113 -14.80 -1.71 -5.90
C GLY A 113 -13.90 -1.06 -4.84
N ILE A 114 -12.85 -1.78 -4.42
CA ILE A 114 -11.91 -1.33 -3.38
C ILE A 114 -10.52 -1.12 -3.99
N LEU A 115 -9.90 0.01 -3.68
CA LEU A 115 -8.54 0.37 -4.08
C LEU A 115 -7.59 0.15 -2.90
N LEU A 116 -6.52 -0.60 -3.13
CA LEU A 116 -5.37 -0.67 -2.25
C LEU A 116 -4.16 -0.10 -3.00
N ALA A 117 -3.53 0.93 -2.44
CA ALA A 117 -2.31 1.51 -3.00
C ALA A 117 -1.20 1.49 -1.96
N PHE A 118 0.01 1.15 -2.39
CA PHE A 118 1.23 1.17 -1.59
C PHE A 118 2.29 1.96 -2.34
N GLU A 119 2.97 2.88 -1.66
CA GLU A 119 3.98 3.75 -2.26
C GLU A 119 5.14 3.92 -1.28
N GLY A 120 6.37 3.81 -1.75
CA GLY A 120 7.54 4.06 -0.91
C GLY A 120 8.77 3.35 -1.42
N PHE A 121 9.69 3.02 -0.52
CA PHE A 121 10.95 2.34 -0.87
C PHE A 121 10.73 0.89 -1.30
N SER A 122 11.44 0.44 -2.34
CA SER A 122 11.22 -0.88 -2.94
C SER A 122 11.72 -2.08 -2.12
N ASP A 123 12.53 -1.85 -1.08
CA ASP A 123 13.12 -2.90 -0.23
C ASP A 123 12.09 -3.57 0.69
N ARG A 124 11.01 -2.87 1.08
CA ARG A 124 10.10 -3.25 2.17
C ARG A 124 8.62 -3.11 1.78
#